data_AF-A0A285KGK9-F1
#
_entry.id   AF-A0A285KGK9-F1
#
_cell.length_a   1.000
_cell.length_b   1.000
_cell.length_c   1.000
_cell.angle_alpha   90.00
_cell.angle_beta   90.00
_cell.angle_gamma   90.00
#
_symmetry.space_group_name_H-M   'P 1'
#
loop_
_entity.id
_entity.type
_entity.pdbx_description
1 polymer ?
#
loop_
_entity_poly.entity_id
_entity_poly.type
_entity_poly.pdbx_seq_one_letter_code
_entity_poly.pdbx_strand_id
1 'polypeptide(L)'
;MAKLRELNKRVIGVGIEKTTSALLPPACDEFLYYDRLEGVAQPAPEVETPAREVEALPALVAQSVSGTITASRLKRTLLRKDPTFNEADYGFRSFGELLRHLAGEGVVELSGGSDPEVSLPEHGDREAAFALLRSVVESLAGPDGSVSLSGLKNQVRKSEPGFTEKKLGYRSFLQFVRAADTSGAVGLRWSPEAEDYLLTSGATKMA
;
A
#
# COMPACT_ATOMS: atom_id res chain seq x y z
N MET A 1 -38.40 8.09 18.35
CA MET A 1 -39.70 8.18 17.63
C MET A 1 -40.91 7.99 18.55
N ALA A 2 -40.93 7.01 19.47
CA ALA A 2 -42.07 6.76 20.38
C ALA A 2 -42.55 8.00 21.17
N LYS A 3 -41.62 8.88 21.60
CA LYS A 3 -41.93 10.08 22.40
C LYS A 3 -42.55 11.25 21.61
N LEU A 4 -42.46 11.23 20.26
CA LEU A 4 -43.00 12.27 19.39
C LEU A 4 -44.48 12.02 19.05
N ARG A 5 -44.88 10.74 18.93
CA ARG A 5 -46.28 10.33 18.76
C ARG A 5 -47.11 10.59 20.02
N GLU A 6 -46.51 10.43 21.19
CA GLU A 6 -47.12 10.71 22.51
C GLU A 6 -47.56 12.18 22.68
N LEU A 7 -47.00 13.10 21.88
CA LEU A 7 -47.28 14.54 21.95
C LEU A 7 -48.28 15.03 20.87
N ASN A 8 -49.05 14.12 20.25
CA ASN A 8 -50.00 14.43 19.16
C ASN A 8 -49.35 15.23 18.01
N LYS A 9 -48.08 14.95 17.69
CA LYS A 9 -47.39 15.54 16.54
C LYS A 9 -47.34 14.52 15.41
N ARG A 10 -47.76 14.94 14.21
CA ARG A 10 -47.62 14.15 12.98
C ARG A 10 -46.15 14.07 12.60
N VAL A 11 -45.63 12.86 12.43
CA VAL A 11 -44.24 12.58 12.08
C VAL A 11 -44.17 12.10 10.63
N ILE A 12 -43.59 12.93 9.77
CA ILE A 12 -43.31 12.59 8.37
C ILE A 12 -41.82 12.26 8.27
N GLY A 13 -41.50 11.01 7.93
CA GLY A 13 -40.14 10.58 7.63
C GLY A 13 -39.80 10.77 6.15
N VAL A 14 -38.55 11.11 5.85
CA VAL A 14 -38.06 11.24 4.47
C VAL A 14 -36.73 10.48 4.36
N GLY A 15 -36.60 9.56 3.40
CA GLY A 15 -35.44 8.66 3.29
C GLY A 15 -35.26 8.00 1.92
N ILE A 16 -34.11 7.36 1.71
CA ILE A 16 -33.83 6.51 0.53
C ILE A 16 -34.15 5.06 0.83
N GLU A 17 -34.79 4.36 -0.10
CA GLU A 17 -35.28 3.00 0.13
C GLU A 17 -34.16 2.01 0.42
N LYS A 18 -33.01 2.16 -0.26
CA LYS A 18 -31.87 1.24 -0.14
C LYS A 18 -31.06 1.38 1.15
N THR A 19 -31.13 2.51 1.85
CA THR A 19 -30.27 2.79 3.03
C THR A 19 -31.09 3.04 4.30
N THR A 20 -32.40 3.26 4.17
CA THR A 20 -33.27 3.44 5.32
C THR A 20 -33.55 2.10 6.00
N SER A 21 -33.31 2.03 7.31
CA SER A 21 -33.66 0.84 8.11
C SER A 21 -35.15 0.50 7.98
N ALA A 22 -35.47 -0.77 7.77
CA ALA A 22 -36.85 -1.27 7.66
C ALA A 22 -37.73 -0.97 8.89
N LEU A 23 -37.12 -0.58 10.01
CA LEU A 23 -37.80 -0.24 11.27
C LEU A 23 -38.28 1.23 11.34
N LEU A 24 -37.79 2.09 10.45
CA LEU A 24 -38.12 3.52 10.43
C LEU A 24 -39.48 3.83 9.77
N PRO A 25 -39.84 3.24 8.60
CA PRO A 25 -41.15 3.47 8.00
C PRO A 25 -42.34 3.15 8.92
N PRO A 26 -42.38 2.02 9.64
CA PRO A 26 -43.49 1.73 10.56
C PRO A 26 -43.49 2.58 11.84
N ALA A 27 -42.43 3.36 12.09
CA ALA A 27 -42.32 4.25 13.25
C ALA A 27 -42.81 5.69 12.97
N CYS A 28 -43.07 6.04 11.70
CA CYS A 28 -43.58 7.33 11.24
C CYS A 28 -45.08 7.23 10.86
N ASP A 29 -45.80 8.34 10.86
CA ASP A 29 -47.19 8.38 10.37
C ASP A 29 -47.25 8.35 8.84
N GLU A 30 -46.23 8.92 8.20
CA GLU A 30 -46.02 8.88 6.75
C GLU A 30 -44.52 8.82 6.48
N PHE A 31 -44.10 8.05 5.48
CA PHE A 31 -42.71 7.99 5.06
C PHE A 31 -42.60 8.19 3.55
N LEU A 32 -41.92 9.26 3.15
CA LEU A 32 -41.70 9.62 1.75
C LEU A 32 -40.31 9.18 1.30
N TYR A 33 -40.29 8.48 0.17
CA TYR A 33 -39.07 7.98 -0.45
C TYR A 33 -38.68 8.93 -1.57
N TYR A 34 -37.62 9.70 -1.37
CA TYR A 34 -37.25 10.76 -2.32
C TYR A 34 -36.61 10.23 -3.61
N ASP A 35 -36.17 8.97 -3.62
CA ASP A 35 -35.86 8.20 -4.82
C ASP A 35 -37.11 7.89 -5.67
N ARG A 36 -38.32 7.95 -5.10
CA ARG A 36 -39.58 7.72 -5.83
C ARG A 36 -40.35 9.01 -6.17
N LEU A 37 -39.82 10.18 -5.81
CA LEU A 37 -40.46 11.46 -6.15
C LEU A 37 -40.21 11.81 -7.62
N GLU A 38 -41.26 11.75 -8.43
CA GLU A 38 -41.23 12.18 -9.83
C GLU A 38 -40.96 13.70 -9.92
N GLY A 39 -39.91 14.08 -10.66
CA GLY A 39 -39.55 15.48 -10.90
C GLY A 39 -38.33 15.99 -10.12
N VAL A 40 -37.75 15.19 -9.22
CA VAL A 40 -36.44 15.49 -8.62
C VAL A 40 -35.39 14.63 -9.31
N ALA A 41 -34.39 15.25 -9.94
CA ALA A 41 -33.25 14.52 -10.46
C ALA A 41 -32.56 13.83 -9.28
N GLN A 42 -32.69 12.50 -9.17
CA GLN A 42 -31.77 11.73 -8.35
C GLN A 42 -30.36 12.08 -8.83
N PRO A 43 -29.38 12.38 -7.95
CA PRO A 43 -28.00 12.15 -8.36
C PRO A 43 -27.96 10.70 -8.81
N ALA A 44 -27.68 10.48 -10.10
CA ALA A 44 -27.57 9.15 -10.66
C ALA A 44 -26.71 8.30 -9.71
N PRO A 45 -27.00 7.00 -9.52
CA PRO A 45 -26.06 6.13 -8.82
C PRO A 45 -24.70 6.40 -9.45
N GLU A 46 -23.73 6.82 -8.63
CA GLU A 46 -22.40 7.18 -9.08
C GLU A 46 -21.98 6.13 -10.09
N VAL A 47 -21.84 6.61 -11.33
CA VAL A 47 -21.39 5.84 -12.49
C VAL A 47 -20.28 4.94 -11.99
N GLU A 48 -20.30 3.67 -12.35
CA GLU A 48 -19.12 2.80 -12.24
C GLU A 48 -17.97 3.51 -12.95
N THR A 49 -17.26 4.36 -12.21
CA THR A 49 -16.05 5.02 -12.62
C THR A 49 -15.08 3.87 -12.86
N PRO A 50 -14.36 3.84 -13.99
CA PRO A 50 -13.39 2.77 -14.24
C PRO A 50 -12.48 2.76 -13.03
N ALA A 51 -12.47 1.63 -12.30
CA ALA A 51 -11.74 1.48 -11.06
C ALA A 51 -10.35 2.09 -11.29
N ARG A 52 -10.07 3.23 -10.66
CA ARG A 52 -8.76 3.88 -10.82
C ARG A 52 -7.76 2.82 -10.43
N GLU A 53 -6.79 2.57 -11.31
CA GLU A 53 -5.90 1.42 -11.18
C GLU A 53 -5.24 1.45 -9.80
N VAL A 54 -5.51 0.41 -9.00
CA VAL A 54 -5.03 0.28 -7.61
C VAL A 54 -3.50 0.38 -7.57
N GLU A 55 -2.84 0.10 -8.70
CA GLU A 55 -1.39 0.21 -8.92
C GLU A 55 -0.83 1.65 -8.81
N ALA A 56 -1.66 2.70 -8.95
CA ALA A 56 -1.22 4.10 -8.83
C ALA A 56 -1.27 4.64 -7.39
N LEU A 57 -2.03 4.00 -6.50
CA LEU A 57 -2.16 4.39 -5.09
C LEU A 57 -0.82 4.43 -4.31
N PRO A 58 0.11 3.47 -4.50
CA PRO A 58 1.41 3.49 -3.83
C PRO A 58 2.21 4.76 -4.13
N ALA A 59 2.22 5.19 -5.39
CA ALA A 59 2.96 6.39 -5.80
C ALA A 59 2.34 7.66 -5.21
N LEU A 60 1.00 7.74 -5.12
CA LEU A 60 0.31 8.89 -4.54
C LEU A 60 0.53 8.99 -3.02
N VAL A 61 0.50 7.84 -2.33
CA VAL A 61 0.77 7.77 -0.90
C VAL A 61 2.23 8.09 -0.60
N ALA A 62 3.19 7.54 -1.35
CA ALA A 62 4.61 7.86 -1.21
C ALA A 62 4.91 9.36 -1.40
N GLN A 63 4.21 10.03 -2.33
CA GLN A 63 4.34 11.48 -2.53
C GLN A 63 3.66 12.33 -1.44
N SER A 64 2.82 11.72 -0.59
CA SER A 64 2.01 12.41 0.42
C SER A 64 2.50 12.16 1.85
N VAL A 65 3.31 11.12 2.05
CA VAL A 65 3.93 10.76 3.33
C VAL A 65 5.37 11.25 3.35
N SER A 66 5.71 12.10 4.31
CA SER A 66 7.09 12.51 4.60
C SER A 66 7.37 12.20 6.07
N GLY A 67 7.77 10.96 6.35
CA GLY A 67 7.89 10.42 7.71
C GLY A 67 6.58 9.84 8.26
N THR A 68 6.52 9.58 9.56
CA THR A 68 5.32 9.02 10.21
C THR A 68 4.22 10.07 10.32
N ILE A 69 3.05 9.80 9.75
CA ILE A 69 1.88 10.68 9.84
C ILE A 69 0.62 9.88 10.17
N THR A 70 -0.35 10.48 10.86
CA THR A 70 -1.61 9.77 11.15
C THR A 70 -2.46 9.58 9.90
N ALA A 71 -3.27 8.53 9.86
CA ALA A 71 -4.18 8.22 8.75
C ALA A 71 -5.09 9.41 8.42
N SER A 72 -5.63 10.09 9.42
CA SER A 72 -6.44 11.29 9.24
C SER A 72 -5.66 12.45 8.60
N ARG A 73 -4.37 12.62 8.94
CA ARG A 73 -3.49 13.62 8.29
C ARG A 73 -3.17 13.25 6.85
N LEU A 74 -2.88 11.98 6.59
CA LEU A 74 -2.65 11.48 5.23
C LEU A 74 -3.87 11.69 4.34
N LYS A 75 -5.06 11.29 4.79
CA LYS A 75 -6.32 11.50 4.04
C LYS A 75 -6.55 12.97 3.71
N ARG A 76 -6.30 13.87 4.67
CA ARG A 76 -6.48 15.31 4.47
C ARG A 76 -5.44 15.91 3.51
N THR A 77 -4.22 15.40 3.50
CA THR A 77 -3.19 15.80 2.51
C THR A 77 -3.56 15.31 1.12
N LEU A 78 -4.08 14.08 1.04
CA LEU A 78 -4.45 13.46 -0.23
C LEU A 78 -5.65 14.17 -0.86
N LEU A 79 -6.71 14.47 -0.08
CA LEU A 79 -7.84 15.28 -0.53
C LEU A 79 -7.47 16.72 -0.91
N ARG A 80 -6.36 17.25 -0.39
CA ARG A 80 -5.87 18.58 -0.78
C ARG A 80 -5.17 18.56 -2.14
N LYS A 81 -4.42 17.49 -2.42
CA LYS A 81 -3.70 17.30 -3.69
C LYS A 81 -4.64 16.80 -4.80
N ASP A 82 -5.55 15.90 -4.45
CA ASP A 82 -6.60 15.38 -5.30
C ASP A 82 -7.96 15.49 -4.61
N PRO A 83 -8.72 16.59 -4.87
CA PRO A 83 -10.07 16.77 -4.36
C PRO A 83 -11.07 15.73 -4.86
N THR A 84 -10.75 14.99 -5.92
CA THR A 84 -11.60 13.94 -6.50
C THR A 84 -11.38 12.57 -5.86
N PHE A 85 -10.42 12.45 -4.94
CA PHE A 85 -10.13 11.18 -4.30
C PHE A 85 -11.32 10.67 -3.48
N ASN A 86 -11.79 9.48 -3.84
CA ASN A 86 -12.77 8.70 -3.08
C ASN A 86 -12.29 7.26 -2.97
N GLU A 87 -12.29 6.68 -1.77
CA GLU A 87 -11.83 5.30 -1.57
C GLU A 87 -12.72 4.27 -2.27
N ALA A 88 -13.99 4.61 -2.47
CA ALA A 88 -14.95 3.77 -3.19
C ALA A 88 -14.55 3.58 -4.66
N ASP A 89 -13.91 4.58 -5.29
CA ASP A 89 -13.41 4.49 -6.68
C ASP A 89 -12.32 3.42 -6.84
N TYR A 90 -11.72 2.99 -5.74
CA TYR A 90 -10.69 1.95 -5.68
C TYR A 90 -11.23 0.64 -5.07
N GLY A 91 -12.54 0.55 -4.81
CA GLY A 91 -13.19 -0.65 -4.26
C GLY A 91 -13.11 -0.80 -2.74
N PHE A 92 -12.73 0.26 -2.00
CA PHE A 92 -12.63 0.21 -0.53
C PHE A 92 -13.81 0.93 0.13
N ARG A 93 -14.38 0.36 1.20
CA ARG A 93 -15.52 0.96 1.92
C ARG A 93 -15.11 2.06 2.89
N SER A 94 -13.81 2.16 3.19
CA SER A 94 -13.26 3.18 4.08
C SER A 94 -11.76 3.40 3.85
N PHE A 95 -11.26 4.56 4.25
CA PHE A 95 -9.82 4.86 4.23
C PHE A 95 -8.99 3.87 5.04
N GLY A 96 -9.52 3.41 6.18
CA GLY A 96 -8.84 2.39 6.98
C GLY A 96 -8.76 1.03 6.29
N GLU A 97 -9.71 0.68 5.42
CA GLU A 97 -9.67 -0.55 4.61
C GLU A 97 -8.64 -0.43 3.48
N LEU A 98 -8.61 0.72 2.81
CA LEU A 98 -7.56 1.06 1.84
C LEU A 98 -6.16 0.96 2.47
N LEU A 99 -5.95 1.57 3.63
CA LEU A 99 -4.66 1.53 4.32
C LEU A 99 -4.27 0.10 4.73
N ARG A 100 -5.22 -0.70 5.22
CA ARG A 100 -4.96 -2.11 5.57
C ARG A 100 -4.58 -2.93 4.33
N HIS A 101 -5.19 -2.66 3.18
CA HIS A 101 -4.83 -3.28 1.92
C HIS A 101 -3.40 -2.89 1.50
N LEU A 102 -3.09 -1.58 1.52
CA LEU A 102 -1.75 -1.08 1.22
C LEU A 102 -0.68 -1.63 2.19
N ALA A 103 -1.04 -1.85 3.45
CA ALA A 103 -0.16 -2.50 4.43
C ALA A 103 0.05 -3.99 4.14
N GLY A 104 -0.99 -4.70 3.71
CA GLY A 104 -0.88 -6.09 3.25
C GLY A 104 0.02 -6.25 2.02
N GLU A 105 0.01 -5.26 1.13
CA GLU A 105 0.90 -5.19 -0.05
C GLU A 105 2.32 -4.68 0.27
N GLY A 106 2.57 -4.24 1.51
CA GLY A 106 3.88 -3.73 1.94
C GLY A 106 4.22 -2.34 1.41
N VAL A 107 3.19 -1.52 1.13
CA VAL A 107 3.33 -0.13 0.64
C VAL A 107 3.40 0.87 1.80
N VAL A 108 2.73 0.58 2.92
CA VAL A 108 2.71 1.38 4.14
C VAL A 108 2.80 0.46 5.37
N GLU A 109 3.32 0.97 6.47
CA GLU A 109 3.19 0.32 7.78
C GLU A 109 2.16 1.07 8.61
N LEU A 110 1.34 0.31 9.34
CA LEU A 110 0.30 0.85 10.22
C LEU A 110 0.63 0.49 11.65
N SER A 111 0.67 1.48 12.53
CA SER A 111 0.83 1.29 13.96
C SER A 111 -0.24 2.05 14.75
N GLY A 112 -0.69 1.50 15.87
CA GLY A 112 -1.73 2.11 16.70
C GLY A 112 -3.16 1.62 16.42
N GLY A 113 -4.14 2.34 16.99
CA GLY A 113 -5.55 1.92 17.08
C GLY A 113 -6.47 2.56 16.03
N SER A 114 -7.48 3.31 16.49
CA SER A 114 -8.57 3.83 15.65
C SER A 114 -8.15 4.85 14.58
N ASP A 115 -7.04 5.57 14.77
CA ASP A 115 -6.41 6.44 13.78
C ASP A 115 -4.94 6.01 13.68
N PRO A 116 -4.62 5.01 12.85
CA PRO A 116 -3.28 4.45 12.83
C PRO A 116 -2.27 5.48 12.31
N GLU A 117 -1.08 5.45 12.89
CA GLU A 117 0.07 6.08 12.29
C GLU A 117 0.46 5.30 11.05
N VAL A 118 0.53 6.02 9.93
CA VAL A 118 0.94 5.54 8.63
C VAL A 118 2.37 6.03 8.40
N SER A 119 3.28 5.08 8.32
CA SER A 119 4.63 5.32 7.79
C SER A 119 4.73 4.65 6.43
N LEU A 120 5.61 5.16 5.58
CA LEU A 120 6.16 4.29 4.54
C LEU A 120 6.94 3.21 5.29
N PRO A 121 6.91 1.93 4.85
CA PRO A 121 7.88 0.98 5.36
C PRO A 121 9.21 1.67 5.16
N GLU A 122 10.00 1.79 6.23
CA GLU A 122 11.41 2.10 6.07
C GLU A 122 11.85 1.15 4.97
N HIS A 123 12.11 1.69 3.77
CA HIS A 123 12.66 0.88 2.70
C HIS A 123 13.92 0.37 3.35
N GLY A 124 13.92 -0.92 3.74
CA GLY A 124 14.95 -1.45 4.64
C GLY A 124 16.27 -0.92 4.13
N ASP A 125 17.03 -0.25 4.98
CA ASP A 125 18.04 0.71 4.54
C ASP A 125 18.82 0.10 3.37
N ARG A 126 18.57 0.61 2.15
CA ARG A 126 19.08 -0.03 0.93
C ARG A 126 20.60 -0.08 1.00
N GLU A 127 21.20 0.94 1.61
CA GLU A 127 22.62 1.02 1.88
C GLU A 127 23.05 -0.09 2.86
N ALA A 128 22.32 -0.29 3.96
CA ALA A 128 22.57 -1.40 4.89
C ALA A 128 22.36 -2.78 4.24
N ALA A 129 21.35 -2.95 3.40
CA ALA A 129 21.09 -4.20 2.67
C ALA A 129 22.18 -4.49 1.64
N PHE A 130 22.68 -3.47 0.95
CA PHE A 130 23.83 -3.59 0.05
C PHE A 130 25.13 -3.87 0.81
N ALA A 131 25.33 -3.23 1.97
CA ALA A 131 26.47 -3.50 2.85
C ALA A 131 26.43 -4.94 3.39
N LEU A 132 25.25 -5.44 3.76
CA LEU A 132 25.05 -6.84 4.16
C LEU A 132 25.39 -7.77 3.00
N LEU A 133 24.83 -7.53 1.80
CA LEU A 133 25.13 -8.33 0.61
C LEU A 133 26.64 -8.38 0.35
N ARG A 134 27.31 -7.24 0.41
CA ARG A 134 28.77 -7.14 0.26
C ARG A 134 29.51 -7.95 1.33
N SER A 135 29.13 -7.82 2.60
CA SER A 135 29.77 -8.58 3.69
C SER A 135 29.61 -10.09 3.52
N VAL A 136 28.44 -10.55 3.06
CA VAL A 136 28.15 -11.96 2.79
C VAL A 136 29.01 -12.43 1.61
N VAL A 137 29.08 -11.65 0.53
CA VAL A 137 29.95 -11.97 -0.62
C VAL A 137 31.42 -11.99 -0.21
N GLU A 138 31.90 -11.05 0.61
CA GLU A 138 33.29 -11.05 1.14
C GLU A 138 33.58 -12.29 1.99
N SER A 139 32.62 -12.73 2.80
CA SER A 139 32.78 -13.92 3.66
C SER A 139 32.80 -15.24 2.89
N LEU A 140 32.13 -15.29 1.73
CA LEU A 140 31.96 -16.48 0.89
C LEU A 140 32.89 -16.50 -0.32
N ALA A 141 33.53 -15.38 -0.63
CA ALA A 141 34.46 -15.28 -1.74
C ALA A 141 35.60 -16.29 -1.53
N GLY A 142 35.66 -17.30 -2.40
CA GLY A 142 36.74 -18.26 -2.46
C GLY A 142 38.03 -17.66 -3.05
N PRO A 143 39.02 -18.49 -3.42
CA PRO A 143 40.27 -18.05 -4.03
C PRO A 143 40.06 -17.19 -5.29
N ASP A 144 38.97 -17.47 -6.02
CA ASP A 144 38.60 -16.78 -7.27
C ASP A 144 37.90 -15.44 -7.06
N GLY A 145 37.71 -15.02 -5.79
CA GLY A 145 37.12 -13.74 -5.42
C GLY A 145 35.67 -13.55 -5.85
N SER A 146 34.98 -14.63 -6.26
CA SER A 146 33.63 -14.58 -6.79
C SER A 146 32.72 -15.63 -6.17
N VAL A 147 31.43 -15.30 -6.04
CA VAL A 147 30.39 -16.12 -5.39
C VAL A 147 29.22 -16.28 -6.34
N SER A 148 28.71 -17.50 -6.51
CA SER A 148 27.53 -17.75 -7.32
C SER A 148 26.26 -17.15 -6.70
N LEU A 149 25.40 -16.58 -7.55
CA LEU A 149 24.09 -16.04 -7.18
C LEU A 149 23.16 -17.17 -6.68
N SER A 150 23.31 -18.37 -7.23
CA SER A 150 22.63 -19.58 -6.76
C SER A 150 23.06 -19.92 -5.33
N GLY A 151 22.15 -19.69 -4.39
CA GLY A 151 22.37 -19.95 -2.96
C GLY A 151 22.80 -18.73 -2.15
N LEU A 152 23.19 -17.63 -2.80
CA LEU A 152 23.52 -16.38 -2.10
C LEU A 152 22.33 -15.85 -1.30
N LYS A 153 21.12 -15.96 -1.86
CA LYS A 153 19.87 -15.60 -1.15
C LYS A 153 19.72 -16.35 0.18
N ASN A 154 20.08 -17.63 0.23
CA ASN A 154 20.00 -18.41 1.46
C ASN A 154 21.03 -17.93 2.49
N GLN A 155 22.20 -17.48 2.04
CA GLN A 155 23.24 -16.95 2.94
C GLN A 155 22.92 -15.56 3.45
N VAL A 156 22.32 -14.70 2.63
CA VAL A 156 21.79 -13.41 3.09
C VAL A 156 20.72 -13.65 4.16
N ARG A 157 19.77 -14.58 3.93
CA ARG A 157 18.75 -14.93 4.94
C ARG A 157 19.32 -15.60 6.20
N LYS A 158 20.48 -16.25 6.11
CA LYS A 158 21.17 -16.82 7.26
C LYS A 158 21.79 -15.73 8.15
N SER A 159 22.28 -14.67 7.52
CA SER A 159 22.85 -13.51 8.22
C SER A 159 21.76 -12.57 8.74
N GLU A 160 20.70 -12.37 7.95
CA GLU A 160 19.53 -11.56 8.31
C GLU A 160 18.22 -12.33 8.01
N PRO A 161 17.62 -13.00 9.01
CA PRO A 161 16.42 -13.82 8.80
C PRO A 161 15.17 -13.00 8.39
N GLY A 162 15.20 -11.68 8.60
CA GLY A 162 14.15 -10.74 8.20
C GLY A 162 14.25 -10.21 6.77
N PHE A 163 15.32 -10.55 6.04
CA PHE A 163 15.60 -10.04 4.70
C PHE A 163 14.56 -10.51 3.70
N THR A 164 13.92 -9.56 3.01
CA THR A 164 13.05 -9.81 1.86
C THR A 164 13.16 -8.67 0.87
N GLU A 165 13.29 -9.01 -0.41
CA GLU A 165 13.47 -8.06 -1.50
C GLU A 165 12.27 -7.10 -1.64
N LYS A 166 11.08 -7.59 -1.27
CA LYS A 166 9.85 -6.81 -1.27
C LYS A 166 9.92 -5.62 -0.30
N LYS A 167 10.51 -5.78 0.88
CA LYS A 167 10.71 -4.69 1.86
C LYS A 167 11.64 -3.58 1.33
N LEU A 168 12.50 -3.93 0.38
CA LEU A 168 13.45 -3.02 -0.25
C LEU A 168 12.88 -2.36 -1.53
N GLY A 169 11.69 -2.79 -1.96
CA GLY A 169 11.01 -2.34 -3.18
C GLY A 169 11.42 -3.09 -4.45
N TYR A 170 12.03 -4.27 -4.35
CA TYR A 170 12.45 -5.07 -5.50
C TYR A 170 11.52 -6.27 -5.76
N ARG A 171 11.26 -6.53 -7.04
CA ARG A 171 10.40 -7.63 -7.53
C ARG A 171 11.15 -8.97 -7.55
N SER A 172 12.47 -8.96 -7.58
CA SER A 172 13.30 -10.18 -7.57
C SER A 172 14.67 -9.95 -6.93
N PHE A 173 15.30 -11.05 -6.46
CA PHE A 173 16.67 -11.01 -5.93
C PHE A 173 17.69 -10.53 -6.97
N LEU A 174 17.54 -10.94 -8.23
CA LEU A 174 18.40 -10.47 -9.30
C LEU A 174 18.27 -8.96 -9.52
N GLN A 175 17.06 -8.39 -9.40
CA GLN A 175 16.86 -6.95 -9.49
C GLN A 175 17.55 -6.22 -8.33
N PHE A 176 17.45 -6.76 -7.11
CA PHE A 176 18.16 -6.24 -5.94
C PHE A 176 19.68 -6.27 -6.14
N VAL A 177 20.24 -7.39 -6.62
CA VAL A 177 21.68 -7.52 -6.88
C VAL A 177 22.15 -6.60 -8.00
N ARG A 178 21.36 -6.44 -9.08
CA ARG A 178 21.66 -5.46 -10.15
C ARG A 178 21.65 -4.03 -9.63
N ALA A 179 20.74 -3.70 -8.71
CA ALA A 179 20.74 -2.39 -8.06
C ALA A 179 21.99 -2.20 -7.18
N ALA A 180 22.41 -3.25 -6.46
CA ALA A 180 23.64 -3.24 -5.68
C ALA A 180 24.88 -3.07 -6.58
N ASP A 181 24.92 -3.72 -7.75
CA ASP A 181 25.95 -3.54 -8.77
C ASP A 181 25.99 -2.12 -9.34
N THR A 182 24.81 -1.58 -9.68
CA THR A 182 24.68 -0.18 -10.14
C THR A 182 25.14 0.83 -9.09
N SER A 183 24.90 0.53 -7.80
CA SER A 183 25.36 1.35 -6.68
C SER A 183 26.86 1.20 -6.37
N GLY A 184 27.54 0.23 -6.99
CA GLY A 184 28.96 -0.06 -6.76
C GLY A 184 29.25 -0.85 -5.48
N ALA A 185 28.22 -1.43 -4.83
CA ALA A 185 28.38 -2.21 -3.61
C ALA A 185 28.94 -3.61 -3.87
N VAL A 186 28.62 -4.20 -5.02
CA VAL A 186 29.11 -5.51 -5.49
C VAL A 186 29.35 -5.43 -7.00
N GLY A 187 30.08 -6.39 -7.58
CA GLY A 187 30.17 -6.55 -9.04
C GLY A 187 29.34 -7.75 -9.48
N LEU A 188 28.50 -7.60 -10.50
CA LEU A 188 27.70 -8.70 -11.07
C LEU A 188 28.18 -9.04 -12.48
N ARG A 189 28.56 -10.31 -12.72
CA ARG A 189 28.94 -10.80 -14.05
C ARG A 189 28.28 -12.14 -14.37
N TRP A 190 27.90 -12.36 -15.61
CA TRP A 190 27.49 -13.68 -16.07
C TRP A 190 28.72 -14.56 -16.33
N SER A 191 28.73 -15.81 -15.86
CA SER A 191 29.76 -16.79 -16.18
C SER A 191 29.19 -17.91 -17.04
N PRO A 192 29.69 -18.11 -18.27
CA PRO A 192 29.27 -19.22 -19.11
C PRO A 192 29.74 -20.58 -18.59
N GLU A 193 30.84 -20.62 -17.82
CA GLU A 193 31.38 -21.87 -17.24
C GLU A 193 30.52 -22.39 -16.08
N ALA A 194 29.92 -21.48 -15.31
CA ALA A 194 29.04 -21.81 -14.20
C ALA A 194 27.56 -21.82 -14.59
N GLU A 195 27.23 -21.42 -15.82
CA GLU A 195 25.87 -21.13 -16.29
C GLU A 195 25.06 -20.27 -15.29
N ASP A 196 25.74 -19.36 -14.59
CA ASP A 196 25.14 -18.57 -13.51
C ASP A 196 25.82 -17.19 -13.37
N TYR A 197 25.14 -16.29 -12.65
CA TYR A 197 25.68 -15.00 -12.25
C TYR A 197 26.67 -15.16 -11.10
N LEU A 198 27.84 -14.57 -11.24
CA LEU A 198 28.87 -14.46 -10.21
C LEU A 198 28.89 -13.03 -9.65
N LEU A 199 28.98 -12.94 -8.33
CA LEU A 199 29.13 -11.70 -7.58
C LEU A 199 30.55 -11.54 -7.06
N THR A 200 31.07 -10.32 -7.08
CA THR A 200 32.37 -9.94 -6.48
C THR A 200 32.19 -8.84 -5.45
N SER A 201 33.03 -8.80 -4.42
CA SER A 201 32.94 -7.83 -3.30
C SER A 201 33.33 -6.39 -3.64
N GLY A 202 33.76 -6.12 -4.87
CA GLY A 202 34.07 -4.79 -5.36
C GLY A 202 33.38 -4.50 -6.68
N ALA A 203 32.97 -3.25 -6.87
CA ALA A 203 32.53 -2.74 -8.17
C ALA A 203 33.61 -3.05 -9.21
N THR A 204 33.26 -3.86 -10.20
CA THR A 204 34.15 -4.04 -11.35
C THR A 204 34.06 -2.75 -12.15
N LYS A 205 34.96 -1.81 -11.85
CA LYS A 205 35.12 -0.56 -12.59
C LYS A 205 35.64 -0.91 -13.98
N MET A 206 34.72 -1.26 -14.89
CA MET A 206 35.03 -1.36 -16.32
C MET A 206 35.08 0.07 -16.86
N ALA A 207 36.30 0.52 -17.12
CA ALA A 207 36.63 1.74 -17.85
C ALA A 207 36.30 1.59 -19.34
#